data_AF-A0A6M7UHC2-F1
#
_entry.id   AF-A0A6M7UHC2-F1
#
_cell.length_a   1.000
_cell.length_b   1.000
_cell.length_c   1.000
_cell.angle_alpha   90.00
_cell.angle_beta   90.00
_cell.angle_gamma   90.00
#
_symmetry.space_group_name_H-M   'P 1'
#
loop_
_entity.id
_entity.type
_entity.pdbx_description
1 polymer ?
#
loop_
_entity_poly.entity_id
_entity_poly.type
_entity_poly.pdbx_seq_one_letter_code
_entity_poly.pdbx_strand_id
1 'polypeptide(L)'
;MIARHRFSFASAAVAVWALSAPLSAANAANGSVFLEDKTWTELRDLVGAGTTTIIVPIGGTEQSGPAMALGKHNVRVRFLAGKIASQLGNALVAPVISYVPEGSIDPPTAHMRFPGTITISDKTFEQLLESAARSFKLHGFTTIVLIGDHGGYQADESHVADRLNAEWRKTPVRVFAAREYYQITQGAYIDKLLSAGATRPEIGTHAGLADTSLMLAIDPSMVRKDRLAATPKLDASDGVYGGDPARSSAEFGQIGVDLIVNGTTEAIRGFIAKQPPK
;
A
#
# COMPACT_ATOMS: atom_id res chain seq x y z
N MET A 1 11.71 -76.50 -41.16
CA MET A 1 12.85 -75.66 -40.75
C MET A 1 12.32 -74.71 -39.68
N ILE A 2 12.56 -74.99 -38.40
CA ILE A 2 11.93 -74.32 -37.25
C ILE A 2 12.73 -73.05 -36.92
N ALA A 3 12.13 -71.88 -37.11
CA ALA A 3 12.70 -70.59 -36.70
C ALA A 3 12.25 -70.27 -35.26
N ARG A 4 13.21 -70.10 -34.35
CA ARG A 4 12.99 -69.66 -32.97
C ARG A 4 13.04 -68.12 -32.92
N HIS A 5 11.93 -67.46 -32.60
CA HIS A 5 11.94 -66.05 -32.22
C HIS A 5 12.06 -65.90 -30.71
N ARG A 6 13.11 -65.18 -30.29
CA ARG A 6 13.33 -64.71 -28.92
C ARG A 6 12.52 -63.43 -28.71
N PHE A 7 11.60 -63.42 -27.75
CA PHE A 7 10.99 -62.19 -27.25
C PHE A 7 11.81 -61.63 -26.09
N SER A 8 12.27 -60.40 -26.22
CA SER A 8 12.97 -59.63 -25.19
C SER A 8 11.93 -58.94 -24.30
N PHE A 9 12.03 -59.13 -22.99
CA PHE A 9 11.23 -58.39 -22.01
C PHE A 9 11.85 -57.01 -21.79
N ALA A 10 11.15 -55.95 -22.19
CA ALA A 10 11.48 -54.58 -21.81
C ALA A 10 10.81 -54.26 -20.47
N SER A 11 11.61 -54.04 -19.42
CA SER A 11 11.15 -53.54 -18.13
C SER A 11 10.69 -52.09 -18.27
N ALA A 12 9.40 -51.83 -18.01
CA ALA A 12 8.87 -50.48 -17.89
C ALA A 12 9.27 -49.90 -16.52
N ALA A 13 10.12 -48.89 -16.52
CA ALA A 13 10.40 -48.07 -15.33
C ALA A 13 9.22 -47.11 -15.11
N VAL A 14 8.47 -47.32 -14.02
CA VAL A 14 7.47 -46.37 -13.54
C VAL A 14 8.20 -45.22 -12.86
N ALA A 15 8.27 -44.06 -13.52
CA ALA A 15 8.75 -42.83 -12.92
C ALA A 15 7.69 -42.30 -11.95
N VAL A 16 7.95 -42.43 -10.64
CA VAL A 16 7.18 -41.76 -9.60
C VAL A 16 7.59 -40.28 -9.60
N TRP A 17 6.73 -39.42 -10.15
CA TRP A 17 6.85 -37.97 -9.97
C TRP A 17 6.41 -37.63 -8.55
N ALA A 18 7.37 -37.39 -7.66
CA ALA A 18 7.10 -36.85 -6.34
C ALA A 18 6.61 -35.39 -6.48
N LEU A 19 5.33 -35.17 -6.20
CA LEU A 19 4.72 -33.84 -6.04
C LEU A 19 5.31 -33.15 -4.79
N SER A 20 6.43 -32.46 -4.95
CA SER A 20 7.08 -31.68 -3.89
C SER A 20 6.59 -30.23 -3.77
N ALA A 21 5.55 -29.85 -4.52
CA ALA A 21 5.05 -28.47 -4.60
C ALA A 21 4.03 -27.97 -3.52
N PRO A 22 3.38 -28.78 -2.65
CA PRO A 22 2.33 -28.24 -1.77
C PRO A 22 2.85 -27.61 -0.45
N LEU A 23 4.05 -27.94 0.01
CA LEU A 23 4.59 -27.46 1.30
C LEU A 23 5.14 -26.02 1.23
N SER A 24 5.72 -25.61 0.10
CA SER A 24 6.29 -24.26 -0.05
C SER A 24 5.23 -23.17 -0.12
N ALA A 25 4.09 -23.42 -0.78
CA ALA A 25 3.00 -22.44 -0.87
C ALA A 25 2.31 -22.22 0.48
N ALA A 26 2.06 -23.29 1.24
CA ALA A 26 1.50 -23.20 2.59
C ALA A 26 2.46 -22.49 3.57
N ASN A 27 3.78 -22.74 3.48
CA ASN A 27 4.77 -22.03 4.30
C ASN A 27 4.89 -20.54 3.94
N ALA A 28 4.78 -20.19 2.64
CA ALA A 28 4.79 -18.80 2.20
C ALA A 28 3.54 -18.05 2.68
N ALA A 29 2.36 -18.68 2.63
CA ALA A 29 1.13 -18.13 3.17
C ALA A 29 1.23 -17.89 4.68
N ASN A 30 1.84 -18.80 5.45
CA ASN A 30 2.07 -18.62 6.88
C ASN A 30 2.98 -17.42 7.22
N GLY A 31 4.00 -17.16 6.41
CA GLY A 31 4.92 -16.02 6.58
C GLY A 31 4.39 -14.67 6.09
N SER A 32 3.27 -14.64 5.34
CA SER A 32 2.71 -13.39 4.82
C SER A 32 2.17 -12.48 5.93
N VAL A 33 2.33 -11.17 5.77
CA VAL A 33 1.70 -10.15 6.63
C VAL A 33 0.34 -9.68 6.10
N PHE A 34 -0.10 -10.14 4.94
CA PHE A 34 -1.37 -9.72 4.35
C PHE A 34 -2.52 -10.61 4.85
N LEU A 35 -3.60 -9.98 5.29
CA LEU A 35 -4.79 -10.65 5.81
C LEU A 35 -5.46 -11.54 4.74
N GLU A 36 -5.45 -11.10 3.48
CA GLU A 36 -6.03 -11.83 2.34
C GLU A 36 -5.35 -13.18 2.07
N ASP A 37 -4.14 -13.38 2.58
CA ASP A 37 -3.40 -14.63 2.47
C ASP A 37 -3.68 -15.61 3.63
N LYS A 38 -4.52 -15.21 4.61
CA LYS A 38 -4.83 -16.01 5.80
C LYS A 38 -6.21 -16.62 5.72
N THR A 39 -6.31 -17.86 6.16
CA THR A 39 -7.57 -18.45 6.60
C THR A 39 -8.05 -17.77 7.89
N TRP A 40 -9.36 -17.78 8.14
CA TRP A 40 -9.91 -17.20 9.37
C TRP A 40 -9.40 -17.89 10.64
N THR A 41 -9.02 -19.18 10.56
CA THR A 41 -8.41 -19.92 11.68
C THR A 41 -6.98 -19.49 11.96
N GLU A 42 -6.17 -19.25 10.93
CA GLU A 42 -4.83 -18.70 11.11
C GLU A 42 -4.89 -17.29 11.70
N LEU A 43 -5.84 -16.45 11.26
CA LEU A 43 -6.07 -15.14 11.87
C LEU A 43 -6.39 -15.26 13.37
N ARG A 44 -7.33 -16.13 13.74
CA ARG A 44 -7.71 -16.38 15.14
C ARG A 44 -6.47 -16.74 15.97
N ASP A 45 -5.66 -17.66 15.46
CA ASP A 45 -4.49 -18.18 16.17
C ASP A 45 -3.39 -17.11 16.30
N LEU A 46 -3.16 -16.32 15.25
CA LEU A 46 -2.24 -15.18 15.26
C LEU A 46 -2.63 -14.09 16.27
N VAL A 47 -3.93 -13.74 16.31
CA VAL A 47 -4.46 -12.77 17.29
C VAL A 47 -4.31 -13.32 18.71
N GLY A 48 -4.64 -14.60 18.92
CA GLY A 48 -4.43 -15.28 20.20
C GLY A 48 -2.97 -15.34 20.64
N ALA A 49 -2.04 -15.40 19.69
CA ALA A 49 -0.60 -15.41 19.91
C ALA A 49 0.03 -14.00 20.04
N GLY A 50 -0.76 -12.92 19.96
CA GLY A 50 -0.28 -11.56 20.22
C GLY A 50 -0.13 -10.66 18.99
N THR A 51 -0.65 -11.06 17.83
CA THR A 51 -0.82 -10.15 16.69
C THR A 51 -1.98 -9.19 16.98
N THR A 52 -1.65 -7.99 17.47
CA THR A 52 -2.65 -7.03 17.98
C THR A 52 -2.88 -5.84 17.06
N THR A 53 -2.06 -5.68 16.02
CA THR A 53 -2.10 -4.53 15.12
C THR A 53 -2.63 -4.94 13.75
N ILE A 54 -3.53 -4.14 13.18
CA ILE A 54 -3.92 -4.23 11.77
C ILE A 54 -3.68 -2.87 11.13
N ILE A 55 -2.97 -2.87 10.00
CA ILE A 55 -2.81 -1.70 9.14
C ILE A 55 -3.89 -1.77 8.07
N VAL A 56 -4.67 -0.70 7.94
CA VAL A 56 -5.66 -0.49 6.90
C VAL A 56 -5.04 0.45 5.86
N PRO A 57 -4.51 -0.10 4.75
CA PRO A 57 -3.93 0.71 3.69
C PRO A 57 -5.02 1.36 2.84
N ILE A 58 -4.91 2.67 2.63
CA ILE A 58 -5.87 3.48 1.88
C ILE A 58 -5.14 4.09 0.69
N GLY A 59 -5.50 3.60 -0.51
CA GLY A 59 -4.97 4.06 -1.78
C GLY A 59 -5.96 4.97 -2.48
N GLY A 60 -6.24 4.68 -3.74
CA GLY A 60 -7.09 5.50 -4.61
C GLY A 60 -6.87 5.13 -6.08
N THR A 61 -7.78 5.58 -6.94
CA THR A 61 -7.61 5.48 -8.40
C THR A 61 -7.68 6.88 -8.96
N GLU A 62 -6.53 7.38 -9.40
CA GLU A 62 -6.32 8.81 -9.63
C GLU A 62 -5.40 9.03 -10.84
N GLN A 63 -5.71 10.04 -11.64
CA GLN A 63 -4.81 10.51 -12.70
C GLN A 63 -3.45 10.91 -12.12
N SER A 64 -2.34 10.63 -12.80
CA SER A 64 -1.02 11.13 -12.39
C SER A 64 -0.12 11.38 -13.59
N GLY A 65 -0.62 12.24 -14.47
CA GLY A 65 0.04 12.54 -15.73
C GLY A 65 -0.02 11.37 -16.73
N PRO A 66 0.58 11.56 -17.91
CA PRO A 66 0.53 10.60 -19.02
C PRO A 66 1.43 9.37 -18.83
N ALA A 67 2.36 9.41 -17.87
CA ALA A 67 3.39 8.40 -17.67
C ALA A 67 3.07 7.40 -16.56
N MET A 68 2.17 7.71 -15.63
CA MET A 68 1.89 6.87 -14.46
C MET A 68 0.51 6.22 -14.54
N ALA A 69 0.43 4.94 -14.19
CA ALA A 69 -0.83 4.20 -14.18
C ALA A 69 -1.76 4.65 -13.03
N LEU A 70 -3.07 4.66 -13.32
CA LEU A 70 -4.13 5.17 -12.41
C LEU A 70 -4.16 4.52 -11.02
N GLY A 71 -3.72 3.27 -10.91
CA GLY A 71 -3.75 2.49 -9.66
C GLY A 71 -2.51 2.64 -8.77
N LYS A 72 -1.61 3.60 -9.06
CA LYS A 72 -0.31 3.73 -8.36
C LYS A 72 -0.44 3.85 -6.85
N HIS A 73 -1.46 4.56 -6.35
CA HIS A 73 -1.71 4.68 -4.92
C HIS A 73 -1.96 3.33 -4.24
N ASN A 74 -2.78 2.48 -4.86
CA ASN A 74 -3.09 1.15 -4.34
C ASN A 74 -1.85 0.24 -4.25
N VAL A 75 -1.02 0.24 -5.31
CA VAL A 75 0.22 -0.57 -5.36
C VAL A 75 1.22 -0.07 -4.32
N ARG A 76 1.42 1.25 -4.25
CA ARG A 76 2.34 1.91 -3.33
C ARG A 76 2.00 1.62 -1.88
N VAL A 77 0.77 1.91 -1.48
CA VAL A 77 0.36 1.74 -0.09
C VAL A 77 0.41 0.29 0.34
N ARG A 78 0.04 -0.66 -0.54
CA ARG A 78 0.13 -2.09 -0.25
C ARG A 78 1.58 -2.52 0.01
N PHE A 79 2.50 -2.10 -0.85
CA PHE A 79 3.92 -2.42 -0.73
C PHE A 79 4.53 -1.86 0.56
N LEU A 80 4.28 -0.57 0.83
CA LEU A 80 4.82 0.10 2.01
C LEU A 80 4.19 -0.43 3.31
N ALA A 81 2.87 -0.69 3.32
CA ALA A 81 2.19 -1.35 4.43
C ALA A 81 2.80 -2.71 4.78
N GLY A 82 3.12 -3.53 3.76
CA GLY A 82 3.76 -4.82 3.96
C GLY A 82 5.12 -4.72 4.64
N LYS A 83 5.94 -3.74 4.22
CA LYS A 83 7.24 -3.46 4.86
C LYS A 83 7.07 -2.98 6.31
N ILE A 84 6.14 -2.06 6.55
CA ILE A 84 5.84 -1.54 7.89
C ILE A 84 5.36 -2.67 8.82
N ALA A 85 4.39 -3.48 8.38
CA ALA A 85 3.87 -4.60 9.15
C ALA A 85 4.97 -5.61 9.50
N SER A 86 5.84 -5.93 8.53
CA SER A 86 6.99 -6.81 8.75
C SER A 86 7.96 -6.26 9.78
N GLN A 87 8.22 -4.94 9.78
CA GLN A 87 9.09 -4.30 10.78
C GLN A 87 8.45 -4.21 12.19
N LEU A 88 7.12 -4.13 12.27
CA LEU A 88 6.41 -4.14 13.55
C LEU A 88 6.43 -5.52 14.20
N GLY A 89 6.34 -6.60 13.41
CA GLY A 89 6.45 -7.98 13.87
C GLY A 89 5.20 -8.55 14.58
N ASN A 90 4.21 -7.71 14.88
CA ASN A 90 2.93 -8.10 15.47
C ASN A 90 1.74 -7.45 14.74
N ALA A 91 1.90 -7.21 13.44
CA ALA A 91 0.94 -6.52 12.60
C ALA A 91 0.58 -7.33 11.35
N LEU A 92 -0.68 -7.21 10.94
CA LEU A 92 -1.15 -7.62 9.61
C LEU A 92 -1.55 -6.40 8.77
N VAL A 93 -1.71 -6.61 7.48
CA VAL A 93 -2.18 -5.62 6.49
C VAL A 93 -3.54 -6.06 5.97
N ALA A 94 -4.55 -5.22 6.14
CA ALA A 94 -5.89 -5.41 5.57
C ALA A 94 -5.88 -5.21 4.04
N PRO A 95 -6.93 -5.65 3.33
CA PRO A 95 -7.12 -5.30 1.92
C PRO A 95 -7.08 -3.78 1.69
N VAL A 96 -6.53 -3.37 0.55
CA VAL A 96 -6.46 -1.95 0.19
C VAL A 96 -7.84 -1.37 -0.04
N ILE A 97 -8.10 -0.23 0.58
CA ILE A 97 -9.26 0.59 0.28
C ILE A 97 -8.93 1.46 -0.93
N SER A 98 -9.59 1.18 -2.05
CA SER A 98 -9.31 1.81 -3.35
C SER A 98 -10.37 2.82 -3.82
N TYR A 99 -11.51 2.89 -3.13
CA TYR A 99 -12.57 3.85 -3.38
C TYR A 99 -12.50 4.94 -2.31
N VAL A 100 -12.09 6.15 -2.73
CA VAL A 100 -11.77 7.28 -1.85
C VAL A 100 -12.28 8.59 -2.46
N PRO A 101 -12.30 9.71 -1.70
CA PRO A 101 -12.58 11.03 -2.26
C PRO A 101 -11.44 11.53 -3.16
N GLU A 102 -11.75 11.80 -4.43
CA GLU A 102 -10.79 12.32 -5.45
C GLU A 102 -11.28 13.60 -6.16
N GLY A 103 -12.34 14.21 -5.61
CA GLY A 103 -13.05 15.35 -6.19
C GLY A 103 -14.54 15.08 -6.40
N SER A 104 -15.23 16.05 -6.99
CA SER A 104 -16.68 16.02 -7.26
C SER A 104 -16.98 15.46 -8.64
N ILE A 105 -18.16 14.87 -8.82
CA ILE A 105 -18.63 14.32 -10.10
C ILE A 105 -19.27 15.41 -10.98
N ASP A 106 -20.13 16.26 -10.39
CA ASP A 106 -20.90 17.28 -11.12
C ASP A 106 -20.90 18.63 -10.37
N PRO A 107 -20.25 19.69 -10.92
CA PRO A 107 -19.29 19.60 -12.02
C PRO A 107 -18.02 18.85 -11.59
N PRO A 108 -17.25 18.27 -12.52
CA PRO A 108 -16.02 17.58 -12.18
C PRO A 108 -14.97 18.52 -11.57
N THR A 109 -14.41 18.15 -10.43
CA THR A 109 -13.35 18.92 -9.74
C THR A 109 -12.12 18.06 -9.46
N ALA A 110 -11.00 18.70 -9.11
CA ALA A 110 -9.74 18.03 -8.80
C ALA A 110 -9.35 16.96 -9.84
N HIS A 111 -9.18 15.70 -9.42
CA HIS A 111 -8.73 14.61 -10.28
C HIS A 111 -9.86 14.00 -11.11
N MET A 112 -11.12 14.25 -10.75
CA MET A 112 -12.30 13.88 -11.54
C MET A 112 -12.44 14.64 -12.86
N ARG A 113 -11.58 15.65 -13.09
CA ARG A 113 -11.45 16.29 -14.42
C ARG A 113 -10.79 15.38 -15.46
N PHE A 114 -10.20 14.26 -15.05
CA PHE A 114 -9.44 13.35 -15.89
C PHE A 114 -10.12 11.98 -15.96
N PRO A 115 -10.11 11.32 -17.14
CA PRO A 115 -10.75 10.02 -17.30
C PRO A 115 -10.03 8.94 -16.48
N GLY A 116 -10.82 8.06 -15.87
CA GLY A 116 -10.34 6.91 -15.11
C GLY A 116 -10.16 7.14 -13.60
N THR A 117 -10.16 8.39 -13.14
CA THR A 117 -10.26 8.70 -11.70
C THR A 117 -11.60 8.19 -11.15
N ILE A 118 -11.58 7.60 -9.95
CA ILE A 118 -12.78 7.12 -9.25
C ILE A 118 -12.91 7.88 -7.93
N THR A 119 -14.09 8.46 -7.69
CA THR A 119 -14.40 9.17 -6.44
C THR A 119 -15.61 8.59 -5.73
N ILE A 120 -15.61 8.62 -4.41
CA ILE A 120 -16.80 8.48 -3.55
C ILE A 120 -16.91 9.70 -2.63
N SER A 121 -18.09 9.95 -2.05
CA SER A 121 -18.24 11.05 -1.09
C SER A 121 -17.45 10.80 0.20
N ASP A 122 -16.99 11.87 0.84
CA ASP A 122 -16.33 11.85 2.16
C ASP A 122 -17.16 11.06 3.18
N LYS A 123 -18.48 11.30 3.20
CA LYS A 123 -19.41 10.56 4.07
C LYS A 123 -19.36 9.05 3.83
N THR A 124 -19.39 8.60 2.57
CA THR A 124 -19.32 7.17 2.24
C THR A 124 -17.96 6.61 2.62
N PHE A 125 -16.89 7.37 2.40
CA PHE A 125 -15.54 6.98 2.75
C PHE A 125 -15.35 6.83 4.26
N GLU A 126 -15.75 7.82 5.07
CA GLU A 126 -15.69 7.73 6.53
C GLU A 126 -16.51 6.56 7.08
N GLN A 127 -17.69 6.29 6.50
CA GLN A 127 -18.54 5.14 6.88
C GLN A 127 -17.88 3.79 6.54
N LEU A 128 -17.18 3.73 5.41
CA LEU A 128 -16.41 2.55 5.00
C LEU A 128 -15.24 2.30 5.97
N LEU A 129 -14.44 3.33 6.28
CA LEU A 129 -13.35 3.24 7.26
C LEU A 129 -13.85 2.79 8.63
N GLU A 130 -14.95 3.38 9.11
CA GLU A 130 -15.57 2.99 10.36
C GLU A 130 -16.00 1.52 10.36
N SER A 131 -16.66 1.07 9.31
CA SER A 131 -17.16 -0.30 9.21
C SER A 131 -16.02 -1.32 9.21
N ALA A 132 -14.93 -1.00 8.49
CA ALA A 132 -13.71 -1.81 8.51
C ALA A 132 -13.10 -1.85 9.92
N ALA A 133 -12.89 -0.70 10.57
CA ALA A 133 -12.32 -0.63 11.91
C ALA A 133 -13.16 -1.39 12.95
N ARG A 134 -14.50 -1.29 12.88
CA ARG A 134 -15.42 -2.05 13.75
C ARG A 134 -15.27 -3.56 13.55
N SER A 135 -15.12 -4.00 12.30
CA SER A 135 -14.89 -5.42 11.98
C SER A 135 -13.56 -5.91 12.58
N PHE A 136 -12.49 -5.14 12.46
CA PHE A 136 -11.20 -5.52 13.06
C PHE A 136 -11.21 -5.51 14.58
N LYS A 137 -11.89 -4.54 15.20
CA LYS A 137 -12.14 -4.55 16.64
C LYS A 137 -12.85 -5.83 17.07
N LEU A 138 -13.89 -6.24 16.33
CA LEU A 138 -14.63 -7.49 16.62
C LEU A 138 -13.71 -8.72 16.54
N HIS A 139 -12.76 -8.74 15.60
CA HIS A 139 -11.81 -9.84 15.41
C HIS A 139 -10.64 -9.83 16.39
N GLY A 140 -10.62 -8.92 17.38
CA GLY A 140 -9.66 -8.93 18.49
C GLY A 140 -8.43 -8.03 18.30
N PHE A 141 -8.34 -7.26 17.22
CA PHE A 141 -7.29 -6.25 17.07
C PHE A 141 -7.50 -5.11 18.08
N THR A 142 -6.43 -4.69 18.75
CA THR A 142 -6.45 -3.58 19.71
C THR A 142 -5.86 -2.30 19.15
N THR A 143 -5.05 -2.40 18.09
CA THR A 143 -4.48 -1.25 17.39
C THR A 143 -4.88 -1.33 15.92
N ILE A 144 -5.68 -0.38 15.47
CA ILE A 144 -6.10 -0.25 14.07
C ILE A 144 -5.41 1.00 13.52
N VAL A 145 -4.55 0.83 12.52
CA VAL A 145 -3.77 1.93 11.93
C VAL A 145 -4.30 2.23 10.55
N LEU A 146 -4.75 3.46 10.30
CA LEU A 146 -5.10 3.95 8.99
C LEU A 146 -3.85 4.62 8.38
N ILE A 147 -3.46 4.21 7.17
CA ILE A 147 -2.40 4.88 6.41
C ILE A 147 -2.91 5.27 5.02
N GLY A 148 -2.87 6.57 4.72
CA GLY A 148 -3.37 7.13 3.48
C GLY A 148 -2.26 7.57 2.52
N ASP A 149 -2.33 7.13 1.27
CA ASP A 149 -1.36 7.46 0.23
C ASP A 149 -1.64 8.74 -0.56
N HIS A 150 -2.72 9.43 -0.23
CA HIS A 150 -3.11 10.69 -0.85
C HIS A 150 -3.55 11.72 0.19
N GLY A 151 -3.30 13.00 -0.12
CA GLY A 151 -3.52 14.10 0.80
C GLY A 151 -4.98 14.48 0.98
N GLY A 152 -5.82 14.19 -0.01
CA GLY A 152 -7.21 14.65 -0.09
C GLY A 152 -8.11 14.17 1.05
N TYR A 153 -7.83 12.99 1.61
CA TYR A 153 -8.69 12.34 2.61
C TYR A 153 -8.02 12.15 3.99
N GLN A 154 -6.89 12.81 4.23
CA GLN A 154 -6.16 12.73 5.51
C GLN A 154 -7.00 13.24 6.71
N ALA A 155 -7.90 14.20 6.45
CA ALA A 155 -8.80 14.74 7.48
C ALA A 155 -9.88 13.71 7.86
N ASP A 156 -10.47 13.03 6.88
CA ASP A 156 -11.47 11.97 7.06
C ASP A 156 -10.92 10.82 7.90
N GLU A 157 -9.68 10.38 7.63
CA GLU A 157 -9.00 9.37 8.45
C GLU A 157 -8.91 9.80 9.93
N SER A 158 -8.54 11.07 10.16
CA SER A 158 -8.42 11.64 11.50
C SER A 158 -9.77 11.73 12.19
N HIS A 159 -10.81 12.19 11.50
CA HIS A 159 -12.17 12.26 12.03
C HIS A 159 -12.70 10.89 12.45
N VAL A 160 -12.49 9.87 11.62
CA VAL A 160 -12.90 8.49 11.94
C VAL A 160 -12.13 7.97 13.14
N ALA A 161 -10.81 8.17 13.18
CA ALA A 161 -9.99 7.74 14.30
C ALA A 161 -10.42 8.40 15.62
N ASP A 162 -10.62 9.72 15.64
CA ASP A 162 -11.05 10.48 16.81
C ASP A 162 -12.43 10.05 17.31
N ARG A 163 -13.38 9.91 16.39
CA ARG A 163 -14.75 9.48 16.69
C ARG A 163 -14.78 8.08 17.31
N LEU A 164 -14.06 7.13 16.73
CA LEU A 164 -13.97 5.77 17.25
C LEU A 164 -13.21 5.70 18.58
N ASN A 165 -12.14 6.48 18.75
CA ASN A 165 -11.43 6.56 20.03
C ASN A 165 -12.30 7.14 21.15
N ALA A 166 -13.12 8.16 20.85
CA ALA A 166 -14.06 8.74 21.81
C ALA A 166 -15.14 7.72 22.23
N GLU A 167 -15.68 6.97 21.27
CA GLU A 167 -16.64 5.90 21.51
C GLU A 167 -16.02 4.76 22.32
N TRP A 168 -14.80 4.35 21.96
CA TRP A 168 -14.11 3.18 22.49
C TRP A 168 -13.21 3.48 23.69
N ARG A 169 -13.33 4.68 24.28
CA ARG A 169 -12.51 5.15 25.42
C ARG A 169 -12.49 4.19 26.62
N LYS A 170 -13.54 3.38 26.81
CA LYS A 170 -13.66 2.36 27.87
C LYS A 170 -13.14 0.97 27.49
N THR A 171 -12.54 0.85 26.32
CA THR A 171 -11.96 -0.40 25.80
C THR A 171 -10.46 -0.22 25.60
N PRO A 172 -9.66 -1.29 25.47
CA PRO A 172 -8.25 -1.18 25.13
C PRO A 172 -8.01 -0.84 23.65
N VAL A 173 -9.06 -0.80 22.82
CA VAL A 173 -8.92 -0.62 21.36
C VAL A 173 -8.68 0.85 21.03
N ARG A 174 -7.73 1.11 20.13
CA ARG A 174 -7.43 2.44 19.62
C ARG A 174 -7.26 2.43 18.10
N VAL A 175 -7.73 3.50 17.47
CA VAL A 175 -7.54 3.78 16.05
C VAL A 175 -6.50 4.88 15.90
N PHE A 176 -5.55 4.70 15.00
CA PHE A 176 -4.50 5.68 14.72
C PHE A 176 -4.56 6.06 13.24
N ALA A 177 -4.89 7.32 12.94
CA ALA A 177 -4.62 7.90 11.64
C ALA A 177 -3.14 8.30 11.58
N ALA A 178 -2.30 7.45 10.99
CA ALA A 178 -0.84 7.63 10.96
C ALA A 178 -0.42 8.59 9.84
N ARG A 179 -0.73 9.87 10.04
CA ARG A 179 -0.49 10.96 9.07
C ARG A 179 0.98 11.11 8.70
N GLU A 180 1.89 10.64 9.55
CA GLU A 180 3.32 10.60 9.29
C GLU A 180 3.64 9.90 7.98
N TYR A 181 2.87 8.85 7.62
CA TYR A 181 3.01 8.15 6.35
C TYR A 181 2.98 9.12 5.16
N TYR A 182 1.96 9.98 5.10
CA TYR A 182 1.81 10.95 4.02
C TYR A 182 2.73 12.16 4.21
N GLN A 183 2.84 12.69 5.43
CA GLN A 183 3.62 13.90 5.72
C GLN A 183 5.11 13.74 5.39
N ILE A 184 5.67 12.54 5.54
CA ILE A 184 7.06 12.25 5.14
C ILE A 184 7.28 12.56 3.65
N THR A 185 6.30 12.25 2.80
CA THR A 185 6.36 12.52 1.34
C THR A 185 6.37 14.01 1.01
N GLN A 186 5.83 14.84 1.92
CA GLN A 186 5.67 16.29 1.75
C GLN A 186 6.78 17.11 2.44
N GLY A 187 7.60 16.47 3.29
CA GLY A 187 8.65 17.13 4.07
C GLY A 187 9.98 16.41 3.92
N ALA A 188 10.28 15.48 4.84
CA ALA A 188 11.58 14.84 4.93
C ALA A 188 12.06 14.21 3.61
N TYR A 189 11.16 13.64 2.82
CA TYR A 189 11.51 13.10 1.50
C TYR A 189 11.96 14.19 0.53
N ILE A 190 11.23 15.30 0.46
CA ILE A 190 11.56 16.46 -0.37
C ILE A 190 12.92 17.03 0.01
N ASP A 191 13.21 17.19 1.31
CA ASP A 191 14.50 17.70 1.78
C ASP A 191 15.66 16.80 1.36
N LYS A 192 15.45 15.47 1.39
CA LYS A 192 16.46 14.50 0.94
C LYS A 192 16.64 14.50 -0.57
N LEU A 193 15.57 14.65 -1.35
CA LEU A 193 15.68 14.80 -2.81
C LEU A 193 16.47 16.05 -3.19
N LEU A 194 16.21 17.18 -2.53
CA LEU A 194 16.97 18.42 -2.75
C LEU A 194 18.45 18.23 -2.42
N SER A 195 18.75 17.57 -1.29
CA SER A 195 20.12 17.22 -0.89
C SER A 195 20.80 16.27 -1.87
N ALA A 196 20.03 15.45 -2.59
CA ALA A 196 20.51 14.50 -3.59
C ALA A 196 20.59 15.09 -5.02
N GLY A 197 20.36 16.40 -5.19
CA GLY A 197 20.52 17.09 -6.47
C GLY A 197 19.28 17.13 -7.37
N ALA A 198 18.10 16.83 -6.83
CA ALA A 198 16.84 17.24 -7.45
C ALA A 198 16.53 18.71 -7.14
N THR A 199 15.65 19.32 -7.93
CA THR A 199 15.25 20.73 -7.79
C THR A 199 13.75 20.85 -7.50
N ARG A 200 13.34 21.95 -6.86
CA ARG A 200 11.90 22.19 -6.59
C ARG A 200 11.02 22.14 -7.85
N PRO A 201 11.42 22.71 -9.00
CA PRO A 201 10.62 22.61 -10.25
C PRO A 201 10.54 21.20 -10.85
N GLU A 202 11.43 20.28 -10.47
CA GLU A 202 11.32 18.88 -10.86
C GLU A 202 10.39 18.13 -9.92
N ILE A 203 10.52 18.37 -8.61
CA ILE A 203 9.76 17.69 -7.56
C ILE A 203 8.26 17.89 -7.73
N GLY A 204 7.81 19.16 -7.83
CA GLY A 204 6.39 19.51 -7.91
C GLY A 204 5.54 19.04 -6.74
N THR A 205 4.21 19.11 -6.93
CA THR A 205 3.23 18.69 -5.92
C THR A 205 2.43 17.46 -6.36
N HIS A 206 2.42 17.12 -7.65
CA HIS A 206 1.73 15.94 -8.17
C HIS A 206 2.31 15.45 -9.49
N ALA A 207 2.46 14.14 -9.65
CA ALA A 207 3.01 13.49 -10.84
C ALA A 207 4.40 14.00 -11.30
N GLY A 208 5.11 14.72 -10.41
CA GLY A 208 6.46 15.21 -10.64
C GLY A 208 7.53 14.18 -10.28
N LEU A 209 8.76 14.67 -10.07
CA LEU A 209 9.93 13.82 -9.85
C LEU A 209 9.77 12.91 -8.64
N ALA A 210 9.26 13.42 -7.51
CA ALA A 210 9.14 12.67 -6.27
C ALA A 210 8.16 11.49 -6.40
N ASP A 211 6.95 11.76 -6.90
CA ASP A 211 5.89 10.76 -7.04
C ASP A 211 6.27 9.65 -8.03
N THR A 212 6.85 10.05 -9.16
CA THR A 212 7.31 9.10 -10.19
C THR A 212 8.52 8.29 -9.73
N SER A 213 9.46 8.91 -9.00
CA SER A 213 10.62 8.19 -8.47
C SER A 213 10.20 7.14 -7.45
N LEU A 214 9.28 7.47 -6.52
CA LEU A 214 8.69 6.50 -5.60
C LEU A 214 8.10 5.30 -6.34
N MET A 215 7.34 5.55 -7.40
CA MET A 215 6.75 4.46 -8.18
C MET A 215 7.81 3.62 -8.90
N LEU A 216 8.87 4.23 -9.45
CA LEU A 216 9.98 3.51 -10.09
C LEU A 216 10.72 2.58 -9.14
N ALA A 217 10.84 2.95 -7.86
CA ALA A 217 11.45 2.11 -6.83
C ALA A 217 10.54 0.96 -6.36
N ILE A 218 9.22 1.17 -6.38
CA ILE A 218 8.24 0.21 -5.87
C ILE A 218 7.82 -0.80 -6.95
N ASP A 219 7.35 -0.30 -8.09
CA ASP A 219 6.97 -1.12 -9.23
C ASP A 219 7.13 -0.31 -10.53
N PRO A 220 8.26 -0.47 -11.24
CA PRO A 220 8.53 0.27 -12.46
C PRO A 220 7.57 -0.07 -13.60
N SER A 221 6.80 -1.17 -13.53
CA SER A 221 5.80 -1.51 -14.56
C SER A 221 4.61 -0.54 -14.60
N MET A 222 4.41 0.20 -13.50
CA MET A 222 3.40 1.25 -13.37
C MET A 222 3.81 2.56 -14.04
N VAL A 223 5.05 2.67 -14.55
CA VAL A 223 5.61 3.88 -15.17
C VAL A 223 5.99 3.63 -16.63
N ARG A 224 5.41 4.42 -17.53
CA ARG A 224 5.76 4.47 -18.96
C ARG A 224 6.99 5.36 -19.14
N LYS A 225 8.19 4.78 -19.01
CA LYS A 225 9.47 5.50 -19.04
C LYS A 225 9.68 6.33 -20.32
N ASP A 226 9.15 5.85 -21.44
CA ASP A 226 9.14 6.52 -22.75
C ASP A 226 8.33 7.83 -22.75
N ARG A 227 7.52 8.08 -21.72
CA ARG A 227 6.66 9.27 -21.58
C ARG A 227 7.14 10.28 -20.53
N LEU A 228 8.28 10.03 -19.87
CA LEU A 228 8.78 10.88 -18.79
C LEU A 228 9.38 12.20 -19.31
N ALA A 229 10.08 12.15 -20.45
CA ALA A 229 10.72 13.31 -21.06
C ALA A 229 9.85 13.87 -22.21
N ALA A 230 8.63 14.30 -21.87
CA ALA A 230 7.70 14.84 -22.87
C ALA A 230 8.15 16.22 -23.40
N THR A 231 7.85 16.48 -24.67
CA THR A 231 8.04 17.78 -25.33
C THR A 231 6.78 18.11 -26.14
N PRO A 232 6.05 19.21 -25.86
CA PRO A 232 6.34 20.25 -24.85
C PRO A 232 6.28 19.73 -23.41
N LYS A 233 6.76 20.55 -22.46
CA LYS A 233 6.74 20.21 -21.03
C LYS A 233 5.30 20.08 -20.54
N LEU A 234 5.04 19.04 -19.74
CA LEU A 234 3.73 18.75 -19.17
C LEU A 234 3.30 19.81 -18.16
N ASP A 235 2.00 20.07 -18.09
CA ASP A 235 1.42 21.01 -17.13
C ASP A 235 0.14 20.48 -16.47
N ALA A 236 -0.59 21.38 -15.80
CA ALA A 236 -1.80 21.05 -15.07
C ALA A 236 -2.92 20.49 -15.97
N SER A 237 -2.93 20.82 -17.27
CA SER A 237 -3.87 20.27 -18.24
C SER A 237 -3.56 18.82 -18.62
N ASP A 238 -2.30 18.39 -18.44
CA ASP A 238 -1.86 17.00 -18.56
C ASP A 238 -1.97 16.24 -17.24
N GLY A 239 -2.40 16.91 -16.16
CA GLY A 239 -2.51 16.30 -14.84
C GLY A 239 -1.20 16.28 -14.04
N VAL A 240 -0.21 17.10 -14.42
CA VAL A 240 1.04 17.29 -13.67
C VAL A 240 1.00 18.65 -12.95
N TYR A 241 1.12 18.66 -11.62
CA TYR A 241 1.06 19.90 -10.85
C TYR A 241 2.46 20.30 -10.36
N GLY A 242 3.05 21.30 -11.04
CA GLY A 242 4.25 22.00 -10.59
C GLY A 242 5.58 21.23 -10.66
N GLY A 243 5.66 20.10 -11.38
CA GLY A 243 6.83 19.21 -11.41
C GLY A 243 7.29 18.81 -12.81
N ASP A 244 8.36 18.02 -12.86
CA ASP A 244 8.95 17.46 -14.08
C ASP A 244 9.48 16.05 -13.80
N PRO A 245 8.85 14.99 -14.34
CA PRO A 245 9.22 13.62 -14.03
C PRO A 245 10.38 13.10 -14.90
N ALA A 246 10.97 13.92 -15.79
CA ALA A 246 12.00 13.48 -16.73
C ALA A 246 13.24 12.88 -16.06
N ARG A 247 13.63 13.40 -14.89
CA ARG A 247 14.79 12.94 -14.09
C ARG A 247 14.42 11.96 -12.97
N SER A 248 13.20 11.41 -12.97
CA SER A 248 12.80 10.41 -11.99
C SER A 248 13.64 9.14 -12.09
N SER A 249 13.98 8.56 -10.94
CA SER A 249 14.78 7.34 -10.88
C SER A 249 14.39 6.47 -9.69
N ALA A 250 14.74 5.19 -9.74
CA ALA A 250 14.51 4.28 -8.61
C ALA A 250 15.36 4.65 -7.39
N GLU A 251 16.55 5.21 -7.60
CA GLU A 251 17.45 5.66 -6.53
C GLU A 251 16.82 6.79 -5.72
N PHE A 252 16.24 7.79 -6.41
CA PHE A 252 15.45 8.83 -5.76
C PHE A 252 14.21 8.27 -5.06
N GLY A 253 13.58 7.24 -5.64
CA GLY A 253 12.43 6.59 -5.02
C GLY A 253 12.77 5.83 -3.76
N GLN A 254 13.91 5.14 -3.73
CA GLN A 254 14.33 4.32 -2.60
C GLN A 254 14.53 5.16 -1.33
N ILE A 255 15.01 6.40 -1.47
CA ILE A 255 15.08 7.36 -0.36
C ILE A 255 13.70 7.54 0.29
N GLY A 256 12.66 7.72 -0.52
CA GLY A 256 11.29 7.90 -0.03
C GLY A 256 10.74 6.62 0.60
N VAL A 257 10.96 5.46 -0.03
CA VAL A 257 10.57 4.15 0.52
C VAL A 257 11.14 3.96 1.92
N ASP A 258 12.44 4.20 2.11
CA ASP A 258 13.12 3.99 3.38
C ASP A 258 12.61 4.96 4.46
N LEU A 259 12.44 6.24 4.12
CA LEU A 259 11.92 7.24 5.04
C LEU A 259 10.48 6.95 5.47
N ILE A 260 9.60 6.63 4.52
CA ILE A 260 8.19 6.36 4.81
C ILE A 260 8.06 5.13 5.70
N VAL A 261 8.75 4.03 5.36
CA VAL A 261 8.69 2.80 6.15
C VAL A 261 9.21 3.03 7.56
N ASN A 262 10.41 3.60 7.71
CA ASN A 262 11.00 3.77 9.03
C ASN A 262 10.23 4.78 9.89
N GLY A 263 9.90 5.95 9.32
CA GLY A 263 9.19 7.00 10.05
C GLY A 263 7.77 6.59 10.44
N THR A 264 7.04 5.88 9.57
CA THR A 264 5.70 5.38 9.90
C THR A 264 5.77 4.26 10.95
N THR A 265 6.74 3.34 10.83
CA THR A 265 6.97 2.31 11.86
C THR A 265 7.26 2.94 13.23
N GLU A 266 8.11 3.96 13.29
CA GLU A 266 8.42 4.70 14.51
C GLU A 266 7.19 5.40 15.09
N ALA A 267 6.38 6.06 14.25
CA ALA A 267 5.13 6.69 14.66
C ALA A 267 4.15 5.68 15.27
N ILE A 268 3.96 4.52 14.62
CA ILE A 268 3.09 3.45 15.12
C ILE A 268 3.61 2.89 16.44
N ARG A 269 4.91 2.63 16.58
CA ARG A 269 5.51 2.18 17.84
C ARG A 269 5.32 3.22 18.95
N GLY A 270 5.53 4.50 18.64
CA GLY A 270 5.31 5.60 19.56
C GLY A 270 3.84 5.73 19.99
N PHE A 271 2.90 5.47 19.08
CA PHE A 271 1.47 5.42 19.39
C PHE A 271 1.13 4.25 20.32
N ILE A 272 1.61 3.04 20.01
CA ILE A 272 1.39 1.84 20.84
C ILE A 272 1.97 2.03 22.24
N ALA A 273 3.19 2.58 22.36
CA ALA A 273 3.86 2.78 23.65
C ALA A 273 3.14 3.77 24.58
N LYS A 274 2.32 4.67 24.05
CA LYS A 274 1.51 5.62 24.84
C LYS A 274 0.20 5.01 25.35
N GLN A 275 -0.18 3.83 24.89
CA GLN A 275 -1.38 3.17 25.37
C GLN A 275 -1.12 2.56 26.76
N PRO A 276 -2.09 2.60 27.69
CA PRO A 276 -1.93 1.95 28.97
C PRO A 276 -1.66 0.45 28.77
N PRO A 277 -0.75 -0.16 29.56
CA PRO A 277 -0.53 -1.60 29.50
C PRO A 277 -1.85 -2.33 29.78
N LYS A 278 -2.01 -3.50 29.13
CA LYS A 278 -3.16 -4.40 29.31
C LYS A 278 -3.33 -4.81 30.77
#